data_AF-A0A7J8YW70-F1
#
_entry.id   AF-A0A7J8YW70-F1
#
_cell.length_a   1.000
_cell.length_b   1.000
_cell.length_c   1.000
_cell.angle_alpha   90.00
_cell.angle_beta   90.00
_cell.angle_gamma   90.00
#
_symmetry.space_group_name_H-M   'P 1'
#
loop_
_entity.id
_entity.type
_entity.pdbx_description
1 polymer ?
#
loop_
_entity_poly.entity_id
_entity_poly.type
_entity_poly.pdbx_seq_one_letter_code
_entity_poly.pdbx_strand_id
1 'polypeptide(L)'
;MSGLKRSPLKTVKLNSVDPGHVAAQTNPFDSDDELDNMQTLKPTRTTSSKPTLNPPNFRTNPFDDDEEKVNSSSSSSYWQTSALQNKYKNDFRDCGGIENQPVQELENYAVYKAEETTKTVNNCVKIAEEMREGATKTLITLHQQGEQITRTHDAAAGIDHDLSM
;
A
#
# COMPACT_ATOMS: atom_id res chain seq x y z
N MET A 1 38.91 15.74 -46.32
CA MET A 1 38.59 14.94 -47.53
C MET A 1 38.09 13.57 -47.06
N SER A 2 36.87 13.20 -47.46
CA SER A 2 36.34 11.82 -47.65
C SER A 2 36.27 10.89 -46.41
N GLY A 3 35.14 10.43 -45.86
CA GLY A 3 33.75 10.38 -46.33
C GLY A 3 33.42 9.12 -47.14
N LEU A 4 33.08 7.98 -46.52
CA LEU A 4 32.45 6.79 -47.14
C LEU A 4 31.77 5.92 -46.07
N LYS A 5 30.69 5.16 -46.30
CA LYS A 5 29.35 5.34 -46.88
C LYS A 5 28.53 4.07 -46.46
N ARG A 6 27.20 4.18 -46.42
CA ARG A 6 26.21 3.18 -45.95
C ARG A 6 26.06 1.90 -46.83
N SER A 7 25.70 0.79 -46.16
CA SER A 7 24.74 -0.35 -46.40
C SER A 7 24.57 -1.01 -47.80
N PRO A 8 24.06 -2.28 -47.91
CA PRO A 8 22.60 -2.54 -47.85
C PRO A 8 22.12 -3.91 -47.30
N LEU A 9 20.79 -3.93 -47.03
CA LEU A 9 19.90 -5.02 -46.59
C LEU A 9 19.81 -6.23 -47.54
N LYS A 10 19.44 -7.41 -47.01
CA LYS A 10 18.65 -8.41 -47.74
C LYS A 10 17.54 -9.00 -46.88
N THR A 11 16.34 -8.96 -47.45
CA THR A 11 15.05 -9.50 -47.04
C THR A 11 14.95 -11.00 -47.36
N VAL A 12 14.26 -11.78 -46.53
CA VAL A 12 13.74 -13.11 -46.90
C VAL A 12 12.26 -13.22 -46.51
N LYS A 13 11.44 -12.94 -47.52
CA LYS A 13 10.20 -13.59 -47.97
C LYS A 13 9.36 -14.42 -46.97
N LEU A 14 8.14 -13.91 -46.74
CA LEU A 14 6.98 -14.62 -46.21
C LEU A 14 6.55 -15.76 -47.16
N ASN A 15 6.15 -16.89 -46.59
CA ASN A 15 5.33 -17.91 -47.25
C ASN A 15 4.08 -18.18 -46.40
N SER A 16 3.03 -18.55 -47.12
CA SER A 16 1.60 -18.41 -46.80
C SER A 16 0.94 -19.76 -46.46
N VAL A 17 -0.17 -19.68 -45.71
CA VAL A 17 -1.31 -20.64 -45.57
C VAL A 17 -1.25 -21.70 -44.42
N ASP A 18 -2.23 -21.55 -43.51
CA ASP A 18 -2.77 -22.42 -42.43
C ASP A 18 -3.64 -23.59 -43.04
N PRO A 19 -4.01 -24.74 -42.39
CA PRO A 19 -4.43 -24.87 -41.00
C PRO A 19 -4.07 -26.13 -40.19
N GLY A 20 -3.93 -25.96 -38.87
CA GLY A 20 -3.71 -27.06 -37.92
C GLY A 20 -3.77 -26.68 -36.44
N HIS A 21 -4.93 -26.23 -35.99
CA HIS A 21 -5.46 -26.17 -34.61
C HIS A 21 -4.51 -26.65 -33.47
N VAL A 22 -3.85 -25.71 -32.79
CA VAL A 22 -3.39 -25.89 -31.40
C VAL A 22 -3.96 -24.76 -30.55
N ALA A 23 -4.78 -25.13 -29.58
CA ALA A 23 -5.49 -24.22 -28.70
C ALA A 23 -4.49 -23.36 -27.92
N ALA A 24 -4.47 -22.06 -28.22
CA ALA A 24 -3.83 -21.07 -27.36
C ALA A 24 -4.69 -20.95 -26.09
N GLN A 25 -4.14 -21.36 -24.95
CA GLN A 25 -4.64 -20.92 -23.64
C GLN A 25 -4.44 -19.40 -23.59
N THR A 26 -5.52 -18.67 -23.80
CA THR A 26 -5.56 -17.22 -23.57
C THR A 26 -5.55 -16.96 -22.06
N ASN A 27 -4.61 -16.10 -21.65
CA ASN A 27 -4.42 -15.68 -20.27
C ASN A 27 -5.56 -14.71 -19.89
N PRO A 28 -6.28 -14.91 -18.77
CA PRO A 28 -7.53 -14.19 -18.48
C PRO A 28 -7.34 -12.74 -17.99
N PHE A 29 -6.14 -12.18 -18.09
CA PHE A 29 -5.80 -10.83 -17.60
C PHE A 29 -5.37 -9.85 -18.69
N ASP A 30 -5.44 -10.24 -19.96
CA ASP A 30 -5.00 -9.40 -21.09
C ASP A 30 -6.18 -8.86 -21.92
N SER A 31 -7.20 -8.36 -21.23
CA SER A 31 -8.24 -7.53 -21.86
C SER A 31 -7.84 -6.07 -21.71
N ASP A 32 -7.10 -5.58 -22.70
CA ASP A 32 -6.91 -4.15 -22.96
C ASP A 32 -8.24 -3.57 -23.47
N ASP A 33 -8.96 -2.86 -22.62
CA ASP A 33 -10.22 -2.19 -22.95
C ASP A 33 -9.90 -0.74 -23.37
N GLU A 34 -9.52 -0.55 -24.63
CA GLU A 34 -9.64 0.75 -25.30
C GLU A 34 -11.12 0.99 -25.62
N LEU A 35 -11.80 1.82 -24.83
CA LEU A 35 -13.13 2.34 -25.16
C LEU A 35 -13.08 3.85 -25.31
N ASP A 36 -12.94 4.29 -26.57
CA ASP A 36 -13.27 5.64 -27.00
C ASP A 36 -14.73 5.72 -27.50
N ASN A 37 -15.36 6.81 -27.08
CA ASN A 37 -16.51 7.52 -27.66
C ASN A 37 -17.98 7.14 -27.33
N MET A 38 -18.57 8.05 -26.53
CA MET A 38 -19.96 8.55 -26.52
C MET A 38 -21.14 7.58 -26.33
N GLN A 39 -21.84 7.73 -25.19
CA GLN A 39 -23.18 8.37 -25.17
C GLN A 39 -23.70 8.59 -23.74
N THR A 40 -24.11 9.83 -23.48
CA THR A 40 -24.70 10.34 -22.25
C THR A 40 -26.07 9.68 -21.98
N LEU A 41 -26.17 8.80 -20.98
CA LEU A 41 -27.45 8.39 -20.40
C LEU A 41 -27.40 8.56 -18.87
N LYS A 42 -28.30 9.42 -18.38
CA LYS A 42 -28.46 9.76 -16.96
C LYS A 42 -28.95 8.53 -16.17
N PRO A 43 -28.44 8.26 -14.96
CA PRO A 43 -29.01 7.24 -14.10
C PRO A 43 -30.19 7.80 -13.28
N THR A 44 -31.36 7.18 -13.43
CA THR A 44 -32.55 7.37 -12.59
C THR A 44 -32.35 6.66 -11.24
N ARG A 45 -32.31 7.45 -10.16
CA ARG A 45 -32.59 7.14 -8.73
C ARG A 45 -32.55 5.66 -8.31
N THR A 46 -31.43 5.22 -7.74
CA THR A 46 -31.32 4.00 -6.92
C THR A 46 -31.44 4.34 -5.44
N THR A 47 -32.28 3.59 -4.73
CA THR A 47 -32.50 3.68 -3.29
C THR A 47 -31.24 3.33 -2.48
N SER A 48 -30.80 4.32 -1.70
CA SER A 48 -30.10 4.27 -0.42
C SER A 48 -29.68 2.89 0.14
N SER A 49 -28.39 2.59 0.09
CA SER A 49 -27.52 2.61 1.29
C SER A 49 -26.08 2.32 0.86
N LYS A 50 -25.26 3.37 0.81
CA LYS A 50 -23.82 3.26 0.59
C LYS A 50 -23.19 2.88 1.93
N PRO A 51 -22.42 1.78 2.05
CA PRO A 51 -21.59 1.60 3.23
C PRO A 51 -20.54 2.71 3.13
N THR A 52 -20.60 3.69 4.04
CA THR A 52 -19.55 4.70 4.15
C THR A 52 -18.30 3.97 4.66
N LEU A 53 -17.52 3.48 3.70
CA LEU A 53 -16.16 3.02 3.92
C LEU A 53 -15.37 4.28 4.25
N ASN A 54 -15.37 4.65 5.53
CA ASN A 54 -14.48 5.69 6.04
C ASN A 54 -13.06 5.16 5.81
N PRO A 55 -12.26 5.73 4.89
CA PRO A 55 -10.86 5.37 4.83
C PRO A 55 -10.25 5.71 6.21
N PRO A 56 -9.44 4.83 6.81
CA PRO A 56 -8.68 5.20 7.99
C PRO A 56 -7.90 6.49 7.68
N ASN A 57 -8.11 7.52 8.51
CA ASN A 57 -7.47 8.81 8.35
C ASN A 57 -5.96 8.67 8.57
N PHE A 58 -5.20 8.32 7.53
CA PHE A 58 -3.73 8.40 7.52
C PHE A 58 -3.26 9.85 7.31
N ARG A 59 -3.89 10.83 7.99
CA ARG A 59 -3.57 12.25 7.78
C ARG A 59 -2.36 12.75 8.58
N THR A 60 -1.73 11.88 9.35
CA THR A 60 -0.47 12.13 10.02
C THR A 60 0.51 11.04 9.62
N ASN A 61 1.72 11.45 9.24
CA ASN A 61 2.80 10.53 8.92
C ASN A 61 3.04 9.66 10.17
N PRO A 62 2.92 8.33 10.13
CA PRO A 62 3.01 7.47 11.33
C PRO A 62 4.42 7.44 11.94
N PHE A 63 5.38 8.11 11.31
CA PHE A 63 6.73 8.35 11.80
C PHE A 63 6.90 9.72 12.48
N ASP A 64 5.89 10.58 12.37
CA ASP A 64 5.86 11.93 12.93
C ASP A 64 5.05 11.86 14.23
N ASP A 65 5.74 11.47 15.29
CA ASP A 65 5.22 11.43 16.64
C ASP A 65 5.13 12.89 17.10
N ASP A 66 3.97 13.53 16.92
CA ASP A 66 3.69 14.84 17.50
C ASP A 66 3.84 14.70 19.02
N GLU A 67 4.96 15.18 19.55
CA GLU A 67 5.23 15.21 20.98
C GLU A 67 4.07 15.91 21.71
N GLU A 68 3.33 15.11 22.49
CA GLU A 68 2.37 15.62 23.44
C GLU A 68 3.07 16.65 24.33
N LYS A 69 2.67 17.91 24.19
CA LYS A 69 3.14 19.03 25.00
C LYS A 69 2.69 18.86 26.46
N VAL A 70 3.32 17.95 27.18
CA VAL A 70 3.24 17.88 28.63
C VAL A 70 4.15 18.96 29.21
N ASN A 71 3.50 19.97 29.79
CA ASN A 71 4.19 21.00 30.53
C ASN A 71 4.82 20.41 31.81
N SER A 72 5.98 20.97 32.15
CA SER A 72 6.61 20.98 33.47
C SER A 72 7.74 19.96 33.72
N SER A 73 8.98 20.49 33.59
CA SER A 73 10.13 20.26 34.49
C SER A 73 11.24 19.28 34.10
N SER A 74 11.30 18.72 32.89
CA SER A 74 12.45 17.89 32.43
C SER A 74 13.21 18.44 31.21
N SER A 75 13.14 19.75 30.95
CA SER A 75 13.69 20.36 29.72
C SER A 75 15.19 20.23 29.48
N SER A 76 15.97 19.85 30.50
CA SER A 76 17.41 19.66 30.32
C SER A 76 17.74 18.39 29.53
N SER A 77 17.06 17.27 29.81
CA SER A 77 17.45 15.96 29.27
C SER A 77 16.93 15.72 27.85
N TYR A 78 15.71 16.15 27.51
CA TYR A 78 15.15 15.92 26.16
C TYR A 78 15.79 16.80 25.07
N TRP A 79 16.21 18.03 25.42
CA TRP A 79 16.98 18.89 24.51
C TRP A 79 18.40 18.36 24.32
N GLN A 80 18.98 17.77 25.37
CA GLN A 80 20.26 17.09 25.26
C GLN A 80 20.15 15.82 24.40
N THR A 81 19.11 15.00 24.55
CA THR A 81 18.91 13.82 23.70
C THR A 81 18.65 14.21 22.25
N SER A 82 17.80 15.20 21.95
CA SER A 82 17.57 15.64 20.56
C SER A 82 18.81 16.24 19.88
N ALA A 83 19.63 17.00 20.62
CA ALA A 83 20.94 17.45 20.12
C ALA A 83 21.92 16.28 19.92
N LEU A 84 21.92 15.30 20.83
CA LEU A 84 22.70 14.05 20.75
C LEU A 84 22.16 13.07 19.68
N GLN A 85 20.90 13.17 19.26
CA GLN A 85 20.34 12.37 18.16
C GLN A 85 20.68 13.01 16.81
N ASN A 86 20.58 14.35 16.70
CA ASN A 86 20.94 15.05 15.48
C ASN A 86 22.42 14.91 15.11
N LYS A 87 23.33 14.81 16.09
CA LYS A 87 24.77 14.62 15.80
C LYS A 87 25.09 13.28 15.12
N TYR A 88 24.26 12.26 15.31
CA TYR A 88 24.49 10.91 14.78
C TYR A 88 23.72 10.59 13.49
N LYS A 89 22.77 11.44 13.10
CA LYS A 89 21.96 11.25 11.88
C LYS A 89 22.78 11.16 10.59
N ASN A 90 23.96 11.80 10.55
CA ASN A 90 24.85 11.78 9.39
C ASN A 90 25.83 10.60 9.36
N ASP A 91 25.69 9.60 10.25
CA ASP A 91 26.54 8.39 10.29
C ASP A 91 28.07 8.71 10.18
N PHE A 92 28.52 9.79 10.83
CA PHE A 92 29.91 10.30 10.81
C PHE A 92 30.49 10.67 9.43
N ARG A 93 29.65 10.87 8.40
CA ARG A 93 30.06 11.30 7.05
C ARG A 93 30.95 12.55 7.08
N ASP A 94 30.58 13.52 7.92
CA ASP A 94 31.27 14.80 8.04
C ASP A 94 32.56 14.71 8.89
N CYS A 95 32.74 13.61 9.62
CA CYS A 95 33.87 13.39 10.52
C CYS A 95 34.87 12.35 10.00
N GLY A 96 34.83 12.06 8.70
CA GLY A 96 35.76 11.13 8.05
C GLY A 96 35.42 9.65 8.23
N GLY A 97 34.19 9.30 8.63
CA GLY A 97 33.78 7.92 8.81
C GLY A 97 33.92 7.39 10.24
N ILE A 98 33.43 6.17 10.45
CA ILE A 98 33.32 5.54 11.77
C ILE A 98 34.70 5.16 12.34
N GLU A 99 35.66 4.89 11.47
CA GLU A 99 37.04 4.52 11.79
C GLU A 99 37.85 5.67 12.41
N ASN A 100 37.42 6.92 12.20
CA ASN A 100 38.08 8.12 12.70
C ASN A 100 37.45 8.65 14.00
N GLN A 101 36.58 7.85 14.64
CA GLN A 101 35.89 8.21 15.88
C GLN A 101 36.49 7.52 17.12
N PRO A 102 36.47 8.18 18.29
CA PRO A 102 36.86 7.55 19.54
C PRO A 102 35.82 6.50 19.96
N VAL A 103 36.26 5.49 20.71
CA VAL A 103 35.42 4.35 21.16
C VAL A 103 34.15 4.82 21.89
N GLN A 104 34.25 5.83 22.77
CA GLN A 104 33.10 6.36 23.50
C GLN A 104 32.03 6.95 22.56
N GLU A 105 32.42 7.54 21.44
CA GLU A 105 31.47 8.08 20.45
C GLU A 105 30.79 6.96 19.67
N LEU A 106 31.52 5.87 19.40
CA LEU A 106 30.97 4.66 18.78
C LEU A 106 29.96 3.95 19.69
N GLU A 107 30.22 3.90 20.99
CA GLU A 107 29.29 3.34 21.99
C GLU A 107 27.99 4.14 22.02
N ASN A 108 28.08 5.47 22.12
CA ASN A 108 26.92 6.35 22.09
C ASN A 108 26.14 6.24 20.77
N TYR A 109 26.84 6.12 19.64
CA TYR A 109 26.21 5.90 18.33
C TYR A 109 25.48 4.55 18.26
N ALA A 110 26.06 3.49 18.82
CA ALA A 110 25.42 2.18 18.88
C ALA A 110 24.12 2.23 19.70
N VAL A 111 24.13 2.93 20.85
CA VAL A 111 22.92 3.18 21.65
C VAL A 111 21.89 3.95 20.84
N TYR A 112 22.29 5.05 20.19
CA TYR A 112 21.39 5.84 19.35
C TYR A 112 20.74 5.00 18.24
N LYS A 113 21.52 4.22 17.48
CA LYS A 113 20.97 3.38 16.40
C LYS A 113 20.06 2.29 16.94
N ALA A 114 20.36 1.75 18.12
CA ALA A 114 19.49 0.78 18.78
C ALA A 114 18.16 1.42 19.20
N GLU A 115 18.17 2.63 19.76
CA GLU A 115 16.96 3.38 20.12
C GLU A 115 16.09 3.70 18.89
N GLU A 116 16.69 4.23 17.82
CA GLU A 116 15.96 4.55 16.57
C GLU A 116 15.35 3.30 15.92
N THR A 117 16.11 2.20 15.91
CA THR A 117 15.62 0.91 15.40
C THR A 117 14.47 0.42 16.26
N THR A 118 14.60 0.50 17.58
CA THR A 118 13.55 0.10 18.54
C THR A 118 12.28 0.92 18.36
N LYS A 119 12.41 2.25 18.19
CA LYS A 119 11.28 3.14 17.93
C LYS A 119 10.56 2.75 16.64
N THR A 120 11.32 2.51 15.57
CA THR A 120 10.76 2.08 14.27
C THR A 120 10.05 0.74 14.37
N VAL A 121 10.65 -0.25 15.03
CA VAL A 121 10.05 -1.57 15.25
C VAL A 121 8.77 -1.46 16.09
N ASN A 122 8.77 -0.64 17.13
CA ASN A 122 7.58 -0.42 17.96
C ASN A 122 6.42 0.19 17.14
N ASN A 123 6.71 1.13 16.25
CA ASN A 123 5.72 1.68 15.33
C ASN A 123 5.16 0.61 14.37
N CYS A 124 6.00 -0.27 13.83
CA CYS A 124 5.53 -1.40 13.02
C CYS A 124 4.59 -2.33 13.80
N VAL A 125 4.91 -2.62 15.07
CA VAL A 125 4.03 -3.42 15.95
C VAL A 125 2.68 -2.72 16.09
N LYS A 126 2.65 -1.44 16.47
CA LYS A 126 1.42 -0.67 16.61
C LYS A 126 0.52 -0.74 15.37
N ILE A 127 1.09 -0.51 14.18
CA ILE A 127 0.37 -0.60 12.91
C ILE A 127 -0.19 -2.02 12.69
N ALA A 128 0.59 -3.05 12.95
CA ALA A 128 0.15 -4.43 12.80
C ALA A 128 -1.01 -4.78 13.75
N GLU A 129 -1.01 -4.22 14.96
CA GLU A 129 -2.10 -4.41 15.92
C GLU A 129 -3.39 -3.70 15.48
N GLU A 130 -3.28 -2.46 15.01
CA GLU A 130 -4.41 -1.71 14.45
C GLU A 130 -5.01 -2.43 13.23
N MET A 131 -4.17 -2.96 12.34
CA MET A 131 -4.61 -3.79 11.21
C MET A 131 -5.35 -5.05 11.67
N ARG A 132 -4.81 -5.76 12.67
CA ARG A 132 -5.43 -6.97 13.25
C ARG A 132 -6.81 -6.66 13.84
N GLU A 133 -6.94 -5.57 14.58
CA GLU A 133 -8.22 -5.12 15.13
C GLU A 133 -9.22 -4.76 14.01
N GLY A 134 -8.79 -3.98 13.02
CA GLY A 134 -9.61 -3.59 11.88
C GLY A 134 -10.11 -4.78 11.05
N ALA A 135 -9.25 -5.77 10.82
CA ALA A 135 -9.60 -7.01 10.12
C ALA A 135 -10.64 -7.82 10.91
N THR A 136 -10.49 -7.90 12.24
CA THR A 136 -11.43 -8.62 13.10
C THR A 136 -12.83 -7.99 13.06
N LYS A 137 -12.93 -6.66 13.14
CA LYS A 137 -14.21 -5.93 13.00
C LYS A 137 -14.85 -6.14 11.63
N THR A 138 -14.03 -6.12 10.58
CA THR A 138 -14.48 -6.42 9.20
C THR A 138 -15.04 -7.83 9.10
N LEU A 139 -14.35 -8.84 9.66
CA LEU A 139 -14.79 -10.23 9.63
C LEU A 139 -16.16 -10.42 10.31
N ILE A 140 -16.38 -9.79 11.47
CA ILE A 140 -17.67 -9.80 12.17
C ILE A 140 -18.77 -9.19 11.29
N THR A 141 -18.48 -8.04 10.68
CA THR A 141 -19.46 -7.34 9.82
C THR A 141 -19.83 -8.18 8.61
N LEU A 142 -18.85 -8.79 7.94
CA LEU A 142 -19.07 -9.69 6.80
C LEU A 142 -19.92 -10.89 7.18
N HIS A 143 -19.67 -11.48 8.35
CA HIS A 143 -20.47 -12.59 8.85
C HIS A 143 -21.95 -12.20 9.03
N GLN A 144 -22.20 -11.08 9.71
CA GLN A 144 -23.57 -10.55 9.89
C GLN A 144 -24.26 -10.21 8.56
N GLN A 145 -23.53 -9.68 7.59
CA GLN A 145 -24.04 -9.44 6.24
C GLN A 145 -24.40 -10.75 5.53
N GLY A 146 -23.55 -11.77 5.63
CA GLY A 146 -23.80 -13.09 5.05
C GLY A 146 -25.07 -13.75 5.60
N GLU A 147 -25.31 -13.64 6.91
CA GLU A 147 -26.56 -14.14 7.50
C GLU A 147 -27.80 -13.38 7.00
N GLN A 148 -27.70 -12.05 6.85
CA GLN A 148 -28.81 -11.25 6.31
C GLN A 148 -29.14 -11.66 4.88
N ILE A 149 -28.12 -11.85 4.02
CA ILE A 149 -28.30 -12.33 2.65
C ILE A 149 -29.01 -13.67 2.64
N THR A 150 -28.61 -14.60 3.50
CA THR A 150 -29.23 -15.92 3.63
C THR A 150 -30.71 -15.80 3.99
N ARG A 151 -31.04 -15.01 5.02
CA ARG A 151 -32.44 -14.78 5.42
C ARG A 151 -33.26 -14.15 4.30
N THR A 152 -32.70 -13.18 3.57
CA THR A 152 -33.39 -12.53 2.46
C THR A 152 -33.61 -13.51 1.29
N HIS A 153 -32.62 -14.35 1.00
CA HIS A 153 -32.75 -15.38 -0.02
C HIS A 153 -33.88 -16.37 0.32
N ASP A 154 -33.92 -16.88 1.54
CA ASP A 154 -34.95 -17.83 1.98
C ASP A 154 -36.36 -17.22 1.92
N ALA A 155 -36.50 -15.95 2.33
CA ALA A 155 -37.76 -15.22 2.21
C ALA A 155 -38.20 -15.04 0.75
N ALA A 156 -37.28 -14.69 -0.14
CA ALA A 156 -37.57 -14.53 -1.57
C ALA A 156 -37.99 -15.86 -2.22
N ALA A 157 -37.30 -16.96 -1.89
CA ALA A 157 -37.65 -18.30 -2.37
C ALA A 157 -39.04 -18.74 -1.88
N GLY A 158 -39.40 -18.41 -0.63
CA GLY A 158 -40.75 -18.65 -0.10
C GLY A 158 -41.83 -17.89 -0.88
N ILE A 159 -41.59 -16.61 -1.17
CA ILE A 159 -42.52 -15.79 -1.97
C ILE A 159 -42.67 -16.33 -3.39
N ASP A 160 -41.56 -16.70 -4.05
CA ASP A 160 -41.57 -17.24 -5.42
C ASP A 160 -42.40 -18.54 -5.52
N HIS A 161 -42.25 -19.41 -4.52
CA HIS A 161 -43.05 -20.62 -4.39
C HIS A 161 -44.54 -20.32 -4.20
N ASP A 162 -44.90 -19.35 -3.34
CA ASP A 162 -46.28 -18.95 -3.11
C ASP A 162 -46.94 -18.32 -4.35
N LEU A 163 -46.17 -17.62 -5.19
CA LEU A 163 -46.66 -17.05 -6.45
C LEU A 163 -46.78 -18.07 -7.58
N SER A 164 -46.12 -19.21 -7.46
CA SER A 164 -46.12 -20.28 -8.46
C SER A 164 -47.23 -21.31 -8.25
N MET A 165 -47.99 -21.23 -7.15
CA MET A 165 -49.18 -22.04 -6.84
C MET A 165 -50.48 -21.35 -7.29
#